data_AF-A0A9P1ASC2-F1
#
_entry.id   AF-A0A9P1ASC2-F1
#
_cell.length_a   1.000
_cell.length_b   1.000
_cell.length_c   1.000
_cell.angle_alpha   90.00
_cell.angle_beta   90.00
_cell.angle_gamma   90.00
#
_symmetry.space_group_name_H-M   'P 1'
#
loop_
_entity.id
_entity.type
_entity.pdbx_description
1 polymer ?
#
loop_
_entity_poly.entity_id
_entity_poly.type
_entity_poly.pdbx_seq_one_letter_code
_entity_poly.pdbx_strand_id
1 'polypeptide(L)'
;MSIIHNMLFVIAFVGVAHALKCHLISYGNLSDANAITTSTSLQDCPIGANSCVKTIDYSRNVFSKQCQIGNCTTATGVTQAPANCFNSTSNGAVMATCCCYGDGCNASPSLLPLVSSILAVLTSAFLLS
;
A
#
# COMPACT_ATOMS: atom_id res chain seq x y z
N MET A 1 7.28 47.76 -0.67
CA MET A 1 7.85 46.52 -1.28
C MET A 1 7.95 45.33 -0.32
N SER A 2 7.42 45.37 0.91
CA SER A 2 7.61 44.26 1.89
C SER A 2 6.50 43.19 1.89
N ILE A 3 5.31 43.48 1.36
CA ILE A 3 4.13 42.57 1.43
C ILE A 3 4.19 41.50 0.34
N ILE A 4 4.72 41.83 -0.84
CA ILE A 4 4.84 40.93 -1.99
C ILE A 4 5.83 39.78 -1.70
N HIS A 5 6.89 40.05 -0.93
CA HIS A 5 7.88 39.04 -0.54
C HIS A 5 7.30 38.03 0.48
N ASN A 6 6.47 38.50 1.42
CA ASN A 6 5.78 37.63 2.38
C ASN A 6 4.71 36.76 1.71
N MET A 7 4.02 37.27 0.68
CA MET A 7 3.05 36.48 -0.10
C MET A 7 3.73 35.39 -0.94
N LEU A 8 4.91 35.67 -1.51
CA LEU A 8 5.68 34.69 -2.28
C LEU A 8 6.18 33.53 -1.39
N PHE A 9 6.55 33.82 -0.14
CA PHE A 9 6.98 32.80 0.82
C PHE A 9 5.83 31.87 1.24
N VAL A 10 4.60 32.40 1.38
CA VAL A 10 3.43 31.60 1.76
C VAL A 10 2.97 30.68 0.61
N ILE A 11 3.11 31.09 -0.66
CA ILE A 11 2.78 30.25 -1.82
C ILE A 11 3.75 29.05 -1.95
N ALA A 12 5.00 29.18 -1.50
CA ALA A 12 5.96 28.07 -1.50
C ALA A 12 5.64 26.98 -0.45
N PHE A 13 4.79 27.27 0.56
CA PHE A 13 4.28 26.32 1.55
C PHE A 13 2.86 25.81 1.22
N VAL A 14 2.23 26.28 0.14
CA VAL A 14 0.95 25.73 -0.31
C VAL A 14 1.22 24.32 -0.81
N GLY A 15 0.86 23.38 0.06
CA GLY A 15 1.24 21.99 0.02
C GLY A 15 1.25 21.38 -1.37
N VAL A 16 2.38 20.78 -1.71
CA VAL A 16 2.38 19.56 -2.52
C VAL A 16 1.47 18.55 -1.79
N ALA A 17 0.18 18.59 -2.12
CA ALA A 17 -0.75 17.51 -1.83
C ALA A 17 -0.26 16.32 -2.67
N HIS A 18 0.72 15.60 -2.13
CA HIS A 18 1.16 14.35 -2.73
C HIS A 18 -0.05 13.43 -2.74
N ALA A 19 -0.55 13.15 -3.94
CA ALA A 19 -1.56 12.10 -4.11
C ALA A 19 -0.93 10.79 -3.63
N LEU A 20 -1.64 10.06 -2.78
CA LEU A 20 -1.25 8.73 -2.36
C LEU A 20 -0.96 7.88 -3.61
N LYS A 21 0.09 7.07 -3.60
CA LYS A 21 0.40 6.15 -4.69
C LYS A 21 0.25 4.71 -4.24
N CYS A 22 -0.48 3.91 -5.00
CA CYS A 22 -0.66 2.50 -4.69
C CYS A 22 -0.27 1.60 -5.87
N HIS A 23 -0.04 0.33 -5.60
CA HIS A 23 -0.04 -0.67 -6.66
C HIS A 23 -1.48 -0.87 -7.13
N LEU A 24 -1.70 -0.75 -8.44
CA LEU A 24 -2.99 -1.02 -9.08
C LEU A 24 -2.90 -2.30 -9.90
N ILE A 25 -3.74 -3.27 -9.55
CA ILE A 25 -3.89 -4.55 -10.24
C ILE A 25 -5.38 -4.87 -10.22
N SER A 26 -6.02 -4.85 -11.40
CA SER A 26 -7.45 -5.15 -11.49
C SER A 26 -7.73 -6.64 -11.23
N TYR A 27 -6.84 -7.52 -11.70
CA TYR A 27 -6.94 -8.96 -11.52
C TYR A 27 -5.56 -9.60 -11.68
N GLY A 28 -5.14 -10.38 -10.68
CA GLY A 28 -3.94 -11.21 -10.72
C GLY A 28 -4.25 -12.61 -10.20
N ASN A 29 -3.53 -13.61 -10.69
CA ASN A 29 -3.73 -15.01 -10.29
C ASN A 29 -2.81 -15.35 -9.09
N LEU A 30 -3.34 -16.00 -8.05
CA LEU A 30 -2.55 -16.44 -6.88
C LEU A 30 -1.60 -17.60 -7.21
N SER A 31 -1.87 -18.34 -8.27
CA SER A 31 -1.00 -19.43 -8.77
C SER A 31 0.33 -18.91 -9.30
N ASP A 32 0.38 -17.62 -9.66
CA ASP A 32 1.64 -16.92 -9.91
C ASP A 32 2.12 -16.31 -8.59
N ALA A 33 3.00 -17.04 -7.91
CA ALA A 33 3.59 -16.63 -6.64
C ALA A 33 4.36 -15.29 -6.76
N ASN A 34 4.86 -14.95 -7.95
CA ASN A 34 5.47 -13.66 -8.17
C ASN A 34 4.40 -12.58 -8.28
N ALA A 35 3.31 -12.77 -9.02
CA ALA A 35 2.29 -11.74 -9.24
C ALA A 35 1.76 -11.09 -7.94
N ILE A 36 1.51 -11.87 -6.89
CA ILE A 36 1.00 -11.32 -5.62
C ILE A 36 2.04 -10.44 -4.91
N THR A 37 3.32 -10.78 -5.04
CA THR A 37 4.46 -10.02 -4.49
C THR A 37 4.96 -8.93 -5.43
N THR A 38 4.60 -9.00 -6.71
CA THR A 38 4.97 -8.00 -7.71
C THR A 38 4.41 -6.65 -7.30
N SER A 39 5.35 -5.74 -7.09
CA SER A 39 5.12 -4.32 -6.97
C SER A 39 5.04 -3.79 -8.40
N THR A 40 3.83 -3.60 -8.92
CA THR A 40 3.66 -2.88 -10.20
C THR A 40 4.20 -1.46 -10.07
N SER A 41 4.34 -0.70 -11.16
CA SER A 41 4.64 0.72 -11.03
C SER A 41 3.59 1.39 -10.14
N LEU A 42 4.05 2.18 -9.17
CA LEU A 42 3.17 2.98 -8.32
C LEU A 42 2.39 3.96 -9.18
N GLN A 43 1.07 4.00 -8.99
CA GLN A 43 0.17 4.89 -9.70
C GLN A 43 -0.48 5.85 -8.72
N ASP A 44 -0.62 7.11 -9.13
CA ASP A 44 -1.31 8.14 -8.37
C ASP A 44 -2.78 7.75 -8.14
N CYS A 45 -3.21 7.82 -6.89
CA CYS A 45 -4.59 7.58 -6.51
C CYS A 45 -5.48 8.78 -6.83
N PRO A 46 -6.78 8.53 -7.07
CA PRO A 46 -7.75 9.61 -7.25
C PRO A 46 -7.86 10.48 -5.99
N ILE A 47 -8.30 11.73 -6.18
CA ILE A 47 -8.54 12.68 -5.09
C ILE A 47 -9.50 12.05 -4.06
N GLY A 48 -9.14 12.16 -2.78
CA GLY A 48 -9.92 11.61 -1.67
C GLY A 48 -9.56 10.17 -1.30
N ALA A 49 -8.65 9.53 -2.03
CA ALA A 49 -8.05 8.28 -1.58
C ALA A 49 -7.05 8.52 -0.46
N ASN A 50 -7.27 7.89 0.70
CA ASN A 50 -6.35 7.98 1.83
C ASN A 50 -5.65 6.66 2.12
N SER A 51 -6.05 5.56 1.46
CA SER A 51 -5.50 4.23 1.74
C SER A 51 -5.35 3.36 0.49
N CYS A 52 -4.45 2.39 0.57
CA CYS A 52 -4.31 1.32 -0.43
C CYS A 52 -4.97 0.05 0.10
N VAL A 53 -5.64 -0.68 -0.77
CA VAL A 53 -6.19 -2.00 -0.45
C VAL A 53 -5.67 -3.09 -1.36
N LYS A 54 -5.69 -4.30 -0.81
CA LYS A 54 -5.46 -5.56 -1.49
C LYS A 54 -6.58 -6.50 -1.11
N THR A 55 -7.24 -7.08 -2.11
CA THR A 55 -8.28 -8.09 -1.90
C THR A 55 -7.83 -9.41 -2.52
N ILE A 56 -8.06 -10.50 -1.80
CA ILE A 56 -7.76 -11.87 -2.21
C ILE A 56 -9.09 -12.61 -2.21
N ASP A 57 -9.44 -13.24 -3.33
CA ASP A 57 -10.55 -14.18 -3.46
C ASP A 57 -9.96 -15.59 -3.52
N TYR A 58 -10.06 -16.33 -2.41
CA TYR A 58 -9.53 -17.69 -2.31
C TYR A 58 -10.37 -18.69 -3.11
N SER A 59 -11.65 -18.41 -3.33
CA SER A 59 -12.54 -19.29 -4.10
C SER A 59 -12.22 -19.27 -5.58
N ARG A 60 -11.77 -18.11 -6.10
CA ARG A 60 -11.35 -17.94 -7.50
C ARG A 60 -9.82 -17.97 -7.69
N ASN A 61 -9.07 -18.10 -6.59
CA ASN A 61 -7.61 -18.12 -6.59
C ASN A 61 -7.00 -16.84 -7.21
N VAL A 62 -7.57 -15.67 -6.92
CA VAL A 62 -7.19 -14.39 -7.55
C VAL A 62 -7.09 -13.25 -6.55
N PHE A 63 -6.40 -12.18 -6.94
CA PHE A 63 -6.25 -10.98 -6.12
C PHE A 63 -6.41 -9.70 -6.95
N SER A 64 -6.66 -8.60 -6.26
CA SER A 64 -6.65 -7.25 -6.80
C SER A 64 -5.96 -6.28 -5.82
N LYS A 65 -5.49 -5.16 -6.36
CA LYS A 65 -4.88 -4.06 -5.62
C LYS A 65 -5.45 -2.76 -6.15
N GLN A 66 -5.89 -1.87 -5.27
CA GLN A 66 -6.52 -0.61 -5.66
C GLN A 66 -6.35 0.46 -4.59
N CYS A 67 -6.57 1.72 -4.97
CA CYS A 67 -6.75 2.82 -4.03
C CYS A 67 -8.14 2.73 -3.41
N GLN A 68 -8.26 3.07 -2.13
CA GLN A 68 -9.53 3.19 -1.43
C GLN A 68 -9.82 4.66 -1.12
N ILE A 69 -11.01 5.10 -1.53
CA ILE A 69 -11.54 6.42 -1.18
C ILE A 69 -11.83 6.46 0.32
N GLY A 70 -11.28 7.45 0.99
CA GLY A 70 -11.35 7.59 2.44
C GLY A 70 -10.47 6.61 3.20
N ASN A 71 -10.85 6.40 4.46
CA ASN A 71 -10.08 5.59 5.40
C ASN A 71 -10.27 4.09 5.15
N CYS A 72 -9.31 3.31 5.64
CA CYS A 72 -9.43 1.86 5.75
C CYS A 72 -10.65 1.50 6.59
N THR A 73 -11.67 0.96 5.93
CA THR A 73 -12.89 0.45 6.57
C THR A 73 -13.11 -1.02 6.19
N THR A 74 -13.68 -1.80 7.09
CA THR A 74 -14.14 -3.16 6.79
C THR A 74 -15.30 -3.14 5.81
N ALA A 75 -15.68 -4.32 5.28
CA ALA A 75 -16.92 -4.48 4.52
C ALA A 75 -18.18 -4.05 5.30
N THR A 76 -18.11 -4.01 6.64
CA THR A 76 -19.17 -3.52 7.53
C THR A 76 -19.05 -2.03 7.86
N GLY A 77 -18.11 -1.30 7.26
CA GLY A 77 -17.91 0.13 7.43
C GLY A 77 -17.11 0.54 8.68
N VAL A 78 -16.57 -0.43 9.43
CA VAL A 78 -15.81 -0.14 10.66
C VAL A 78 -14.38 0.26 10.31
N THR A 79 -13.93 1.41 10.80
CA THR A 79 -12.56 1.90 10.60
C THR A 79 -11.55 0.92 11.21
N GLN A 80 -10.55 0.53 10.43
CA GLN A 80 -9.51 -0.39 10.89
C GLN A 80 -8.21 0.33 11.23
N ALA A 81 -7.45 -0.29 12.14
CA ALA A 81 -6.05 0.05 12.35
C ALA A 81 -5.25 -0.16 11.04
N PRO A 82 -4.20 0.65 10.80
CA PRO A 82 -3.34 0.51 9.62
C PRO A 82 -2.79 -0.91 9.46
N ALA A 83 -2.68 -1.38 8.21
CA ALA A 83 -2.07 -2.66 7.83
C ALA A 83 -2.77 -3.90 8.41
N ASN A 84 -4.08 -3.81 8.68
CA ASN A 84 -4.86 -4.95 9.13
C ASN A 84 -5.58 -5.64 7.96
N CYS A 85 -5.73 -6.96 8.07
CA CYS A 85 -6.47 -7.78 7.12
C CYS A 85 -7.70 -8.38 7.80
N PHE A 86 -8.83 -8.39 7.10
CA PHE A 86 -10.04 -9.06 7.56
C PHE A 86 -10.54 -10.04 6.51
N ASN A 87 -11.04 -11.17 6.97
CA ASN A 87 -11.73 -12.12 6.12
C ASN A 87 -13.20 -11.71 6.00
N SER A 88 -13.77 -11.85 4.81
CA SER A 88 -15.18 -11.66 4.54
C SER A 88 -15.68 -12.83 3.71
N THR A 89 -16.85 -13.33 4.05
CA THR A 89 -17.57 -14.33 3.27
C THR A 89 -18.77 -13.67 2.62
N SER A 90 -18.83 -13.70 1.29
CA SER A 90 -19.97 -13.17 0.52
C SER A 90 -20.37 -14.18 -0.54
N ASN A 91 -21.65 -14.58 -0.57
CA ASN A 91 -22.20 -15.59 -1.50
C ASN A 91 -21.36 -16.88 -1.59
N GLY A 92 -20.83 -17.37 -0.47
CA GLY A 92 -20.01 -18.58 -0.43
C GLY A 92 -18.56 -18.41 -0.90
N ALA A 93 -18.16 -17.21 -1.35
CA ALA A 93 -16.77 -16.89 -1.63
C ALA A 93 -16.04 -16.47 -0.35
N VAL A 94 -14.85 -17.02 -0.12
CA VAL A 94 -13.97 -16.64 1.00
C VAL A 94 -12.98 -15.60 0.50
N MET A 95 -13.07 -14.39 1.02
CA MET A 95 -12.22 -13.27 0.64
C MET A 95 -11.40 -12.77 1.83
N ALA A 96 -10.20 -12.28 1.59
CA ALA A 96 -9.43 -11.48 2.54
C ALA A 96 -9.18 -10.09 1.96
N THR A 97 -9.48 -9.05 2.73
CA THR A 97 -9.20 -7.66 2.36
C THR A 97 -8.21 -7.08 3.37
N CYS A 98 -7.09 -6.60 2.87
CA CYS A 98 -6.05 -5.92 3.63
C CYS A 98 -6.00 -4.45 3.22
N CYS A 99 -5.89 -3.56 4.20
CA CYS A 99 -5.80 -2.12 3.96
C CYS A 99 -4.62 -1.50 4.69
N CYS A 100 -3.97 -0.53 4.07
CA CYS A 100 -2.82 0.15 4.61
C CYS A 100 -2.77 1.62 4.17
N TYR A 101 -1.98 2.42 4.89
CA TYR A 101 -1.77 3.84 4.60
C TYR A 101 -0.33 4.07 4.17
N GLY A 102 -0.12 5.00 3.24
CA GLY A 102 1.20 5.36 2.70
C GLY A 102 1.49 4.72 1.34
N ASP A 103 2.44 5.31 0.63
CA ASP A 103 2.74 4.93 -0.75
C ASP A 103 3.21 3.48 -0.85
N GLY A 104 2.61 2.72 -1.77
CA GLY A 104 3.03 1.35 -2.10
C GLY A 104 2.82 0.32 -1.00
N CYS A 105 2.16 0.66 0.10
CA CYS A 105 2.02 -0.23 1.25
C CYS A 105 1.26 -1.53 0.93
N ASN A 106 0.48 -1.56 -0.16
CA ASN A 106 -0.25 -2.75 -0.61
C ASN A 106 0.60 -3.71 -1.47
N ALA A 107 1.93 -3.51 -1.50
CA ALA A 107 2.86 -4.55 -1.86
C ALA A 107 2.75 -5.70 -0.85
N SER A 108 2.64 -6.94 -1.34
CA SER A 108 2.75 -8.08 -0.43
C SER A 108 4.21 -8.21 -0.01
N PRO A 109 4.52 -8.51 1.26
CA PRO A 109 5.89 -8.83 1.62
C PRO A 109 6.33 -10.03 0.80
N SER A 110 7.27 -9.83 -0.13
CA SER A 110 8.09 -10.94 -0.60
C SER A 110 8.96 -11.35 0.59
N LEU A 111 9.31 -12.64 0.73
CA LEU A 111 10.27 -13.09 1.75
C LEU A 111 11.71 -12.61 1.47
N LEU A 112 11.94 -11.86 0.39
CA LEU A 112 13.25 -11.38 -0.03
C LEU A 112 13.90 -10.28 0.85
N PRO A 113 13.19 -9.27 1.42
CA PRO A 113 13.84 -8.20 2.17
C PRO A 113 14.35 -8.67 3.54
N LEU A 114 13.86 -9.81 4.06
CA LEU A 114 14.42 -10.43 5.28
C LEU A 114 15.87 -10.90 5.07
N VAL A 115 16.23 -11.34 3.86
CA VAL A 115 17.59 -11.81 3.57
C VAL A 115 18.59 -10.64 3.48
N SER A 116 18.12 -9.47 3.01
CA SER A 116 18.98 -8.27 2.90
C SER A 116 19.37 -7.69 4.27
N SER A 117 18.47 -7.75 5.25
CA SER A 117 18.74 -7.28 6.62
C SER A 117 19.76 -8.15 7.34
N ILE A 118 19.71 -9.48 7.12
CA ILE A 118 20.63 -10.44 7.74
C ILE A 118 22.04 -10.28 7.16
N LEU A 119 22.16 -10.04 5.85
CA LEU A 119 23.47 -9.88 5.20
C LEU A 119 24.19 -8.60 5.67
N ALA A 120 23.45 -7.49 5.87
CA ALA A 120 24.02 -6.24 6.37
C ALA A 120 24.64 -6.41 7.77
N VAL A 121 23.94 -7.14 8.67
CA VAL A 121 24.43 -7.42 10.03
C VAL A 121 25.68 -8.31 10.01
N LEU A 122 25.71 -9.33 9.15
CA LEU A 122 26.86 -10.23 9.02
C LEU A 122 28.10 -9.50 8.46
N THR A 123 27.92 -8.58 7.51
CA THR A 123 29.05 -7.78 6.99
C THR A 123 29.61 -6.81 8.03
N SER A 124 28.77 -6.24 8.90
CA SER A 124 29.26 -5.40 10.00
C SER A 124 30.01 -6.21 11.06
N ALA A 125 29.57 -7.43 11.37
CA ALA A 125 30.26 -8.28 12.34
C ALA A 125 31.66 -8.73 11.87
N PHE A 126 31.84 -8.96 10.57
CA PHE A 126 33.13 -9.35 9.98
C PHE A 126 34.11 -8.19 9.76
N LEU A 127 33.63 -6.95 9.62
CA LEU A 127 34.49 -5.76 9.47
C LEU A 127 34.96 -5.20 10.82
N LEU A 128 34.35 -5.63 11.92
CA LEU A 128 34.68 -5.25 13.30
C LEU A 128 35.47 -6.32 14.06
N SER A 129 35.80 -7.45 13.42
CA SER A 129 36.67 -8.53 13.92
C SER A 129 38.00 -8.53 13.18
#